data_AF-A0ABD2N2H8-F1
#
_entry.id   AF-A0ABD2N2H8-F1
#
_cell.length_a   1.000
_cell.length_b   1.000
_cell.length_c   1.000
_cell.angle_alpha   90.00
_cell.angle_beta   90.00
_cell.angle_gamma   90.00
#
_symmetry.space_group_name_H-M   'P 1'
#
loop_
_entity.id
_entity.type
_entity.pdbx_description
1 polymer ?
#
loop_
_entity_poly.entity_id
_entity_poly.type
_entity_poly.pdbx_seq_one_letter_code
_entity_poly.pdbx_strand_id
1 'polypeptide(L)'
;MSTRKHSKFKLPPIKQTVDDPATNTSVENFEKTLSVPKDNVRLTPEVDHLLEQSYKDNIHKKLVQLRKKASYITERLEYQWKTLEKKELAFQRTIQAHNRFVKRNLEKRERALLKIQNDIELTRKREKEIKLLDQRYDFFYSVLMQLRVQIKLHSIYEKYLNSVIEHSDCPFKTIHEFLTKYEALDAVKSVCMRRQSEEMATTIEIHDENIEFFRFQDVCIVGLRNELNDVRCKYDEVSRKNLATEVLIQDIVNRAHEYSVRVESCHFMIDAIYRYICQRRKVPIELLKSDIQAKIDCIKSTLGGWAKILTNTEPKTKKKKPKHKGKSFFTARNTTLPKESVVMWEKKTADPTKISDENDEETNQLS
;
A
#
# COMPACT_ATOMS: atom_id res chain seq x y z
N MET A 1 52.58 -27.86 -22.48
CA MET A 1 53.32 -29.08 -22.12
C MET A 1 54.81 -28.85 -22.37
N SER A 2 55.62 -28.68 -21.33
CA SER A 2 57.08 -28.55 -21.46
C SER A 2 57.72 -29.50 -20.47
N THR A 3 58.32 -30.57 -21.00
CA THR A 3 58.95 -31.65 -20.25
C THR A 3 60.21 -31.13 -19.58
N ARG A 4 60.13 -30.83 -18.28
CA ARG A 4 61.26 -30.40 -17.46
C ARG A 4 62.13 -31.63 -17.14
N LYS A 5 63.25 -31.74 -17.84
CA LYS A 5 64.28 -32.77 -17.62
C LYS A 5 64.74 -32.75 -16.16
N HIS A 6 64.48 -33.84 -15.44
CA HIS A 6 65.04 -34.07 -14.11
C HIS A 6 66.56 -34.26 -14.23
N SER A 7 67.31 -33.18 -14.00
CA SER A 7 68.75 -33.23 -13.74
C SER A 7 68.98 -33.92 -12.39
N LYS A 8 69.19 -35.24 -12.43
CA LYS A 8 69.65 -36.04 -11.30
C LYS A 8 71.02 -35.51 -10.85
N PHE A 9 71.05 -34.75 -9.77
CA PHE A 9 72.27 -34.39 -9.07
C PHE A 9 72.83 -35.68 -8.44
N LYS A 10 73.76 -36.36 -9.12
CA LYS A 10 74.55 -37.43 -8.52
C LYS A 10 75.52 -36.78 -7.54
N LEU A 11 75.33 -37.01 -6.25
CA LEU A 11 76.37 -36.75 -5.26
C LEU A 11 77.59 -37.62 -5.62
N PRO A 12 78.82 -37.08 -5.58
CA PRO A 12 80.00 -37.91 -5.73
C PRO A 12 80.08 -38.91 -4.55
N PRO A 13 80.53 -40.16 -4.79
CA PRO A 13 80.70 -41.12 -3.72
C PRO A 13 81.74 -40.59 -2.73
N ILE A 14 81.34 -40.49 -1.47
CA ILE A 14 82.25 -40.29 -0.34
C ILE A 14 83.10 -41.56 -0.28
N LYS A 15 84.32 -41.51 -0.81
CA LYS A 15 85.33 -42.52 -0.52
C LYS A 15 85.68 -42.37 0.95
N GLN A 16 85.12 -43.22 1.80
CA GLN A 16 85.65 -43.49 3.12
C GLN A 16 87.01 -44.16 2.93
N THR A 17 88.07 -43.37 2.85
CA THR A 17 89.41 -43.87 3.20
C THR A 17 89.49 -43.84 4.71
N VAL A 18 88.97 -44.90 5.32
CA VAL A 18 89.37 -45.31 6.66
C VAL A 18 90.80 -45.81 6.48
N ASP A 19 91.76 -44.91 6.65
CA ASP A 19 93.14 -45.32 6.89
C ASP A 19 93.21 -45.73 8.37
N ASP A 20 92.84 -46.98 8.63
CA ASP A 20 93.17 -47.69 9.85
C ASP A 20 94.69 -47.70 10.02
N PRO A 21 95.28 -47.16 11.11
CA PRO A 21 96.64 -47.53 11.48
C PRO A 21 96.61 -48.91 12.15
N ALA A 22 96.36 -49.95 11.36
CA ALA A 22 96.67 -51.32 11.76
C ALA A 22 98.18 -51.56 11.61
N THR A 23 98.95 -51.11 12.59
CA THR A 23 100.29 -51.65 12.89
C THR A 23 100.46 -51.84 14.40
N ASN A 24 99.54 -52.61 14.99
CA ASN A 24 99.86 -53.41 16.17
C ASN A 24 100.53 -54.70 15.69
N THR A 25 101.85 -54.69 15.52
CA THR A 25 102.65 -55.93 15.46
C THR A 25 104.10 -55.62 15.78
N SER A 26 104.67 -56.39 16.71
CA SER A 26 106.09 -56.47 17.09
C SER A 26 106.60 -55.44 18.11
N VAL A 27 105.97 -55.41 19.29
CA VAL A 27 106.69 -55.21 20.55
C VAL A 27 106.80 -56.58 21.22
N GLU A 28 107.69 -57.42 20.71
CA GLU A 28 108.15 -58.65 21.35
C GLU A 28 109.44 -59.06 20.63
N ASN A 29 110.42 -59.55 21.40
CA ASN A 29 111.78 -59.94 20.97
C ASN A 29 112.86 -58.85 20.99
N PHE A 30 113.14 -58.31 22.18
CA PHE A 30 114.51 -57.95 22.57
C PHE A 30 114.79 -58.37 24.04
N GLU A 31 114.31 -59.55 24.44
CA GLU A 31 114.83 -60.28 25.60
C GLU A 31 115.48 -61.58 25.10
N LYS A 32 116.76 -61.51 24.70
CA LYS A 32 117.70 -62.63 24.77
C LYS A 32 119.10 -62.15 24.36
N THR A 33 120.09 -62.79 24.98
CA THR A 33 121.55 -62.59 24.89
C THR A 33 122.14 -61.41 25.66
N LEU A 34 121.93 -61.42 26.99
CA LEU A 34 122.99 -61.06 27.94
C LEU A 34 123.49 -62.37 28.59
N SER A 35 124.24 -63.18 27.84
CA SER A 35 125.08 -64.23 28.44
C SER A 35 126.51 -63.69 28.51
N VAL A 36 126.90 -63.28 29.71
CA VAL A 36 128.28 -62.97 30.06
C VAL A 36 129.03 -64.31 30.19
N PRO A 37 130.07 -64.60 29.39
CA PRO A 37 131.00 -65.67 29.72
C PRO A 37 131.90 -65.19 30.86
N LYS A 38 131.58 -65.60 32.08
CA LYS A 38 132.55 -65.59 33.19
C LYS A 38 133.31 -66.90 33.11
N ASP A 39 134.49 -66.88 32.49
CA ASP A 39 135.48 -67.91 32.76
C ASP A 39 136.81 -67.27 33.16
N ASN A 40 137.30 -67.81 34.27
CA ASN A 40 138.30 -67.28 35.15
C ASN A 40 139.69 -67.36 34.53
N VAL A 41 140.22 -66.20 34.15
CA VAL A 41 141.67 -65.96 34.15
C VAL A 41 141.86 -64.65 34.92
N ARG A 42 142.71 -64.67 35.96
CA ARG A 42 143.12 -63.45 36.68
C ARG A 42 143.60 -62.40 35.67
N LEU A 43 142.78 -61.38 35.44
CA LEU A 43 143.13 -60.17 34.71
C LEU A 43 143.46 -59.08 35.74
N THR A 44 144.40 -58.20 35.40
CA THR A 44 144.93 -57.13 36.26
C THR A 44 143.88 -56.06 36.59
N PRO A 45 144.00 -55.30 37.71
CA PRO A 45 143.04 -54.27 38.15
C PRO A 45 142.72 -53.18 37.12
N GLU A 46 143.63 -52.94 36.17
CA GLU A 46 143.42 -52.04 35.04
C GLU A 46 142.36 -52.56 34.05
N VAL A 47 142.22 -53.88 33.91
CA VAL A 47 141.28 -54.51 32.97
C VAL A 47 139.84 -54.45 33.51
N ASP A 48 139.64 -54.56 34.82
CA ASP A 48 138.33 -54.43 35.48
C ASP A 48 137.82 -52.97 35.48
N HIS A 49 138.70 -51.99 35.71
CA HIS A 49 138.33 -50.56 35.58
C HIS A 49 138.01 -50.20 34.12
N LEU A 50 138.74 -50.78 33.15
CA LEU A 50 138.41 -50.65 31.73
C LEU A 50 137.05 -51.26 31.40
N LEU A 51 136.73 -52.43 31.97
CA LEU A 51 135.44 -53.10 31.81
C LEU A 51 134.30 -52.26 32.40
N GLU A 52 134.47 -51.68 33.58
CA GLU A 52 133.46 -50.84 34.23
C GLU A 52 133.29 -49.49 33.54
N GLN A 53 134.37 -48.87 33.03
CA GLN A 53 134.31 -47.71 32.14
C GLN A 53 133.60 -48.05 30.83
N SER A 54 133.92 -49.20 30.22
CA SER A 54 133.23 -49.67 29.01
C SER A 54 131.74 -49.91 29.26
N TYR A 55 131.36 -50.35 30.47
CA TYR A 55 129.97 -50.56 30.88
C TYR A 55 129.23 -49.24 31.11
N LYS A 56 129.85 -48.27 31.80
CA LYS A 56 129.31 -46.91 32.00
C LYS A 56 129.16 -46.19 30.66
N ASP A 57 130.14 -46.31 29.76
CA ASP A 57 130.05 -45.80 28.39
C ASP A 57 128.94 -46.48 27.59
N ASN A 58 128.73 -47.78 27.76
CA ASN A 58 127.63 -48.50 27.13
C ASN A 58 126.26 -48.04 27.66
N ILE A 59 126.12 -47.80 28.97
CA ILE A 59 124.89 -47.23 29.55
C ILE A 59 124.69 -45.80 29.07
N HIS A 60 125.73 -44.96 29.06
CA HIS A 60 125.64 -43.60 28.57
C HIS A 60 125.26 -43.57 27.08
N LYS A 61 125.84 -44.45 26.25
CA LYS A 61 125.46 -44.62 24.85
C LYS A 61 123.99 -45.03 24.73
N LYS A 62 123.51 -45.97 25.55
CA LYS A 62 122.08 -46.37 25.59
C LYS A 62 121.16 -45.22 26.02
N LEU A 63 121.52 -44.46 27.05
CA LEU A 63 120.74 -43.30 27.52
C LEU A 63 120.69 -42.18 26.49
N VAL A 64 121.80 -41.91 25.79
CA VAL A 64 121.84 -40.96 24.67
C VAL A 64 120.97 -41.45 23.51
N GLN A 65 121.01 -42.75 23.19
CA GLN A 65 120.12 -43.33 22.18
C GLN A 65 118.65 -43.22 22.59
N LEU A 66 118.30 -43.47 23.85
CA LEU A 66 116.93 -43.32 24.36
C LEU A 66 116.47 -41.86 24.35
N ARG A 67 117.33 -40.90 24.72
CA ARG A 67 117.01 -39.47 24.60
C ARG A 67 116.82 -39.04 23.14
N LYS A 68 117.67 -39.52 22.23
CA LYS A 68 117.50 -39.28 20.78
C LYS A 68 116.20 -39.88 20.26
N LYS A 69 115.85 -41.11 20.67
CA LYS A 69 114.56 -41.75 20.33
C LYS A 69 113.38 -40.97 20.91
N ALA A 70 113.45 -40.53 22.16
CA ALA A 70 112.41 -39.72 22.80
C ALA A 70 112.23 -38.37 22.08
N SER A 71 113.32 -37.66 21.76
CA SER A 71 113.30 -36.40 21.00
C SER A 71 112.66 -36.59 19.63
N TYR A 72 113.04 -37.66 18.92
CA TYR A 72 112.46 -38.00 17.61
C TYR A 72 110.96 -38.30 17.71
N ILE A 73 110.53 -39.02 18.76
CA ILE A 73 109.11 -39.31 19.00
C ILE A 73 108.35 -38.03 19.33
N THR A 74 108.89 -37.14 20.18
CA THR A 74 108.25 -35.86 20.50
C THR A 74 108.11 -34.95 19.28
N GLU A 75 109.15 -34.86 18.44
CA GLU A 75 109.11 -34.10 17.18
C GLU A 75 108.10 -34.67 16.19
N ARG A 76 108.05 -36.00 16.06
CA ARG A 76 107.06 -36.68 15.22
C ARG A 76 105.63 -36.46 15.72
N LEU A 77 105.41 -36.54 17.03
CA LEU A 77 104.12 -36.26 17.64
C LEU A 77 103.73 -34.80 17.44
N GLU A 78 104.62 -33.84 17.66
CA GLU A 78 104.35 -32.42 17.44
C GLU A 78 104.02 -32.13 15.96
N TYR A 79 104.72 -32.78 15.03
CA TYR A 79 104.39 -32.72 13.61
C TYR A 79 103.00 -33.28 13.30
N GLN A 80 102.64 -34.43 13.89
CA GLN A 80 101.32 -35.04 13.74
C GLN A 80 100.22 -34.13 14.32
N TRP A 81 100.45 -33.54 15.51
CA TRP A 81 99.55 -32.58 16.14
C TRP A 81 99.33 -31.35 15.26
N LYS A 82 100.39 -30.70 14.78
CA LYS A 82 100.28 -29.55 13.86
C LYS A 82 99.58 -29.91 12.55
N THR A 83 99.78 -31.14 12.06
CA THR A 83 99.11 -31.63 10.84
C THR A 83 97.62 -31.86 11.08
N LEU A 84 97.25 -32.43 12.23
CA LEU A 84 95.86 -32.61 12.62
C LEU A 84 95.15 -31.27 12.81
N GLU A 85 95.78 -30.31 13.49
CA GLU A 85 95.24 -28.96 13.67
C GLU A 85 94.97 -28.25 12.33
N LYS A 86 95.92 -28.35 11.38
CA LYS A 86 95.73 -27.82 10.02
C LYS A 86 94.56 -28.48 9.30
N LYS A 87 94.41 -29.80 9.42
CA LYS A 87 93.29 -30.54 8.83
C LYS A 87 91.97 -30.16 9.48
N GLU A 88 91.93 -29.98 10.80
CA GLU A 88 90.75 -29.53 11.52
C GLU A 88 90.32 -28.13 11.08
N LEU A 89 91.25 -27.16 11.02
CA LEU A 89 90.95 -25.81 10.54
C LEU A 89 90.45 -25.80 9.09
N ALA A 90 91.03 -26.64 8.22
CA ALA A 90 90.54 -26.80 6.85
C ALA A 90 89.12 -27.39 6.82
N PHE A 91 88.83 -28.37 7.67
CA PHE A 91 87.51 -28.98 7.79
C PHE A 91 86.47 -27.99 8.32
N GLN A 92 86.78 -27.22 9.37
CA GLN A 92 85.92 -26.16 9.88
C GLN A 92 85.60 -25.10 8.81
N ARG A 93 86.60 -24.65 8.04
CA ARG A 93 86.39 -23.75 6.89
C ARG A 93 85.47 -24.34 5.84
N THR A 94 85.60 -25.64 5.58
CA THR A 94 84.77 -26.37 4.61
C THR A 94 83.33 -26.48 5.10
N ILE A 95 83.10 -26.78 6.38
CA ILE A 95 81.77 -26.78 7.01
C ILE A 95 81.16 -25.38 6.93
N GLN A 96 81.90 -24.33 7.27
CA GLN A 96 81.39 -22.95 7.18
C GLN A 96 81.05 -22.55 5.73
N ALA A 97 81.85 -22.97 4.75
CA ALA A 97 81.54 -22.75 3.33
C ALA A 97 80.29 -23.54 2.90
N HIS A 98 80.16 -24.80 3.34
CA HIS A 98 79.00 -25.64 3.06
C HIS A 98 77.72 -25.05 3.67
N ASN A 99 77.74 -24.64 4.94
CA ASN A 99 76.60 -24.01 5.61
C ASN A 99 76.17 -22.72 4.90
N ARG A 100 77.13 -21.87 4.49
CA ARG A 100 76.84 -20.68 3.67
C ARG A 100 76.22 -21.06 2.31
N PHE A 101 76.70 -22.12 1.67
CA PHE A 101 76.13 -22.61 0.42
C PHE A 101 74.69 -23.12 0.60
N VAL A 102 74.43 -23.93 1.62
CA VAL A 102 73.09 -24.44 1.94
C VAL A 102 72.13 -23.30 2.21
N LYS A 103 72.52 -22.32 3.05
CA LYS A 103 71.69 -21.14 3.35
C LYS A 103 71.36 -20.34 2.07
N ARG A 104 72.36 -20.03 1.24
CA ARG A 104 72.12 -19.35 -0.05
C ARG A 104 71.26 -20.15 -1.01
N ASN A 105 71.36 -21.48 -0.99
CA ASN A 105 70.52 -22.34 -1.83
C ASN A 105 69.06 -22.32 -1.35
N LEU A 106 68.84 -22.38 -0.03
CA LEU A 106 67.51 -22.23 0.57
C LEU A 106 66.90 -20.86 0.24
N GLU A 107 67.63 -19.76 0.43
CA GLU A 107 67.18 -18.41 0.06
C GLU A 107 66.86 -18.29 -1.44
N LYS A 108 67.59 -18.99 -2.31
CA LYS A 108 67.28 -19.05 -3.75
C LYS A 108 66.00 -19.84 -4.03
N ARG A 109 65.77 -20.95 -3.33
CA ARG A 109 64.54 -21.74 -3.44
C ARG A 109 63.35 -20.95 -2.95
N GLU A 110 63.45 -20.31 -1.79
CA GLU A 110 62.38 -19.47 -1.23
C GLU A 110 62.02 -18.32 -2.17
N ARG A 111 63.01 -17.59 -2.69
CA ARG A 111 62.74 -16.54 -3.70
C ARG A 111 62.10 -17.08 -4.98
N ALA A 112 62.52 -18.26 -5.44
CA ALA A 112 61.91 -18.88 -6.60
C ALA A 112 60.46 -19.31 -6.33
N LEU A 113 60.17 -19.86 -5.15
CA LEU A 113 58.82 -20.25 -4.73
C LEU A 113 57.91 -19.02 -4.62
N LEU A 114 58.36 -17.96 -3.97
CA LEU A 114 57.62 -16.69 -3.88
C LEU A 114 57.33 -16.10 -5.27
N LYS A 115 58.33 -16.12 -6.17
CA LYS A 115 58.13 -15.65 -7.54
C LYS A 115 57.08 -16.48 -8.28
N ILE A 116 57.15 -17.81 -8.17
CA ILE A 116 56.17 -18.71 -8.79
C ILE A 116 54.76 -18.43 -8.25
N GLN A 117 54.62 -18.24 -6.94
CA GLN A 117 53.33 -17.93 -6.33
C GLN A 117 52.77 -16.60 -6.85
N ASN A 118 53.58 -15.55 -6.87
CA ASN A 118 53.18 -14.24 -7.41
C ASN A 118 52.79 -14.32 -8.88
N ASP A 119 53.55 -15.06 -9.70
CA ASP A 119 53.26 -15.24 -11.12
C ASP A 119 51.93 -16.00 -11.33
N ILE A 120 51.63 -17.01 -10.50
CA ILE A 120 50.35 -17.74 -10.52
C ILE A 120 49.19 -16.81 -10.15
N GLU A 121 49.35 -16.01 -9.09
CA GLU A 121 48.30 -15.06 -8.67
C GLU A 121 48.05 -13.99 -9.73
N LEU A 122 49.10 -13.45 -10.35
CA LEU A 122 48.99 -12.48 -11.43
C LEU A 122 48.30 -13.09 -12.66
N THR A 123 48.65 -14.32 -13.03
CA THR A 123 48.03 -15.03 -14.14
C THR A 123 46.54 -15.24 -13.88
N ARG A 124 46.16 -15.68 -12.67
CA ARG A 124 44.76 -15.84 -12.28
C ARG A 124 43.98 -14.53 -12.34
N LYS A 125 44.57 -13.40 -11.93
CA LYS A 125 43.92 -12.08 -12.03
C LYS A 125 43.67 -11.70 -13.49
N ARG A 126 44.69 -11.83 -14.35
CA ARG A 126 44.57 -11.55 -15.78
C ARG A 126 43.55 -12.46 -16.48
N GLU A 127 43.52 -13.75 -16.16
CA GLU A 127 42.53 -14.68 -16.71
C GLU A 127 41.09 -14.29 -16.32
N LYS A 128 40.87 -13.80 -15.10
CA LYS A 128 39.57 -13.28 -14.69
C LYS A 128 39.19 -12.02 -15.47
N GLU A 129 40.13 -11.10 -15.65
CA GLU A 129 39.92 -9.87 -16.43
C GLU A 129 39.61 -10.19 -17.90
N ILE A 130 40.35 -11.12 -18.51
CA ILE A 130 40.09 -11.58 -19.88
C ILE A 130 38.68 -12.16 -19.99
N LYS A 131 38.28 -13.05 -19.07
CA LYS A 131 36.92 -13.62 -19.08
C LYS A 131 35.83 -12.56 -18.95
N LEU A 132 36.03 -11.55 -18.11
CA LEU A 132 35.07 -10.44 -17.97
C LEU A 132 35.00 -9.59 -19.24
N LEU A 133 36.14 -9.33 -19.89
CA LEU A 133 36.19 -8.62 -21.16
C LEU A 133 35.50 -9.40 -22.28
N ASP A 134 35.72 -10.71 -22.36
CA ASP A 134 35.08 -11.59 -23.33
C ASP A 134 33.55 -11.58 -23.15
N GLN A 135 33.06 -11.74 -21.92
CA GLN A 135 31.63 -11.64 -21.62
C GLN A 135 31.03 -10.30 -22.03
N ARG A 136 31.76 -9.19 -21.78
CA ARG A 136 31.32 -7.85 -22.15
C ARG A 136 31.32 -7.67 -23.68
N TYR A 137 32.31 -8.23 -24.36
CA TYR A 137 32.39 -8.24 -25.82
C TYR A 137 31.20 -8.99 -26.42
N ASP A 138 30.92 -10.20 -25.94
CA ASP A 138 29.77 -11.01 -26.39
C ASP A 138 28.44 -10.29 -26.17
N PHE A 139 28.28 -9.65 -25.00
CA PHE A 139 27.12 -8.82 -24.72
C PHE A 139 26.96 -7.69 -25.75
N PHE A 140 28.00 -6.87 -25.97
CA PHE A 140 27.92 -5.77 -26.94
C PHE A 140 27.73 -6.26 -28.36
N TYR A 141 28.33 -7.39 -28.72
CA TYR A 141 28.13 -8.02 -30.01
C TYR A 141 26.67 -8.44 -30.21
N SER A 142 26.05 -9.04 -29.19
CA SER A 142 24.63 -9.43 -29.23
C SER A 142 23.70 -8.21 -29.40
N VAL A 143 23.95 -7.14 -28.66
CA VAL A 143 23.20 -5.87 -28.78
C VAL A 143 23.38 -5.28 -30.17
N LEU A 144 24.60 -5.27 -30.70
CA LEU A 144 24.87 -4.79 -32.05
C LEU A 144 24.12 -5.60 -33.13
N MET A 145 24.01 -6.92 -32.95
CA MET A 145 23.21 -7.75 -33.87
C MET A 145 21.72 -7.44 -33.77
N GLN A 146 21.19 -7.27 -32.55
CA GLN A 146 19.80 -6.86 -32.36
C GLN A 146 19.52 -5.50 -33.01
N LEU A 147 20.39 -4.51 -32.80
CA LEU A 147 20.28 -3.20 -33.42
C LEU A 147 20.33 -3.28 -34.95
N ARG A 148 21.22 -4.11 -35.52
CA ARG A 148 21.26 -4.32 -36.98
C ARG A 148 19.98 -4.91 -37.52
N VAL A 149 19.37 -5.85 -36.81
CA VAL A 149 18.06 -6.42 -37.20
C VAL A 149 16.98 -5.34 -37.13
N GLN A 150 16.94 -4.56 -36.06
CA GLN A 150 15.98 -3.45 -35.93
C GLN A 150 16.15 -2.39 -37.02
N ILE A 151 17.39 -1.98 -37.32
CA ILE A 151 17.68 -1.04 -38.42
C ILE A 151 17.18 -1.60 -39.77
N LYS A 152 17.41 -2.90 -40.04
CA LYS A 152 16.89 -3.54 -41.26
C LYS A 152 15.37 -3.55 -41.31
N LEU A 153 14.71 -3.83 -40.18
CA LEU A 153 13.25 -3.80 -40.08
C LEU A 153 12.71 -2.40 -40.33
N HIS A 154 13.33 -1.38 -39.72
CA HIS A 154 12.91 0.01 -39.85
C HIS A 154 13.30 0.66 -41.19
N SER A 155 14.26 0.10 -41.93
CA SER A 155 14.62 0.56 -43.27
C SER A 155 13.44 0.55 -44.24
N ILE A 156 12.44 -0.31 -44.01
CA ILE A 156 11.20 -0.33 -44.81
C ILE A 156 10.46 1.00 -44.67
N TYR A 157 10.37 1.55 -43.46
CA TYR A 157 9.71 2.84 -43.20
C TYR A 157 10.49 4.00 -43.80
N GLU A 158 11.82 3.97 -43.71
CA GLU A 158 12.67 4.99 -44.34
C GLU A 158 12.48 5.02 -45.85
N LYS A 159 12.49 3.86 -46.52
CA LYS A 159 12.20 3.75 -47.96
C LYS A 159 10.80 4.25 -48.30
N TYR A 160 9.81 3.91 -47.49
CA TYR A 160 8.45 4.40 -47.67
C TYR A 160 8.38 5.92 -47.54
N LEU A 161 8.95 6.51 -46.49
CA LEU A 161 8.96 7.96 -46.30
C LEU A 161 9.70 8.70 -47.42
N ASN A 162 10.83 8.15 -47.89
CA ASN A 162 11.51 8.66 -49.08
C ASN A 162 10.58 8.61 -50.31
N SER A 163 9.89 7.49 -50.55
CA SER A 163 8.95 7.39 -51.66
C SER A 163 7.78 8.39 -51.55
N VAL A 164 7.27 8.63 -50.34
CA VAL A 164 6.20 9.62 -50.12
C VAL A 164 6.70 11.02 -50.45
N ILE A 165 7.92 11.40 -50.02
CA ILE A 165 8.49 12.71 -50.34
C ILE A 165 8.74 12.86 -51.85
N GLU A 166 9.15 11.79 -52.53
CA GLU A 166 9.38 11.81 -53.97
C GLU A 166 8.08 11.88 -54.79
N HIS A 167 7.01 11.22 -54.36
CA HIS A 167 5.77 11.07 -55.14
C HIS A 167 4.66 12.06 -54.76
N SER A 168 4.69 12.60 -53.55
CA SER A 168 3.74 13.63 -53.14
C SER A 168 4.38 15.00 -53.33
N ASP A 169 3.61 15.95 -53.86
CA ASP A 169 3.96 17.39 -53.88
C ASP A 169 3.92 17.96 -52.46
N CYS A 170 4.58 17.29 -51.53
CA CYS A 170 4.64 17.65 -50.13
C CYS A 170 5.58 18.86 -49.99
N PRO A 171 5.26 19.83 -49.11
CA PRO A 171 6.14 20.97 -48.88
C PRO A 171 7.45 20.61 -48.16
N PHE A 172 7.64 19.35 -47.74
CA PHE A 172 8.83 18.90 -47.01
C PHE A 172 9.92 18.46 -47.97
N LYS A 173 11.13 18.96 -47.76
CA LYS A 173 12.30 18.61 -48.58
C LYS A 173 13.07 17.43 -48.01
N THR A 174 12.95 17.18 -46.70
CA THR A 174 13.67 16.13 -45.98
C THR A 174 12.74 15.35 -45.06
N ILE A 175 12.95 14.03 -44.90
CA ILE A 175 12.23 13.20 -43.90
C ILE A 175 12.24 13.84 -42.51
N HIS A 176 13.39 14.41 -42.13
CA HIS A 176 13.54 15.06 -40.84
C HIS A 176 12.58 16.25 -40.65
N GLU A 177 12.34 17.07 -41.67
CA GLU A 177 11.38 18.19 -41.58
C GLU A 177 9.95 17.68 -41.36
N PHE A 178 9.58 16.59 -42.04
CA PHE A 178 8.30 15.92 -41.84
C PHE A 178 8.15 15.38 -40.42
N LEU A 179 9.17 14.68 -39.91
CA LEU A 179 9.17 14.14 -38.54
C LEU A 179 9.12 15.24 -37.49
N THR A 180 9.92 16.30 -37.60
CA THR A 180 9.91 17.42 -36.66
C THR A 180 8.54 18.10 -36.61
N LYS A 181 7.88 18.26 -37.76
CA LYS A 181 6.52 18.81 -37.78
C LYS A 181 5.50 17.85 -37.19
N TYR A 182 5.66 16.54 -37.43
CA TYR A 182 4.81 15.52 -36.81
C TYR A 182 4.97 15.52 -35.28
N GLU A 183 6.20 15.56 -34.77
CA GLU A 183 6.50 15.67 -33.34
C GLU A 183 5.92 16.95 -32.74
N ALA A 184 6.04 18.09 -33.43
CA ALA A 184 5.41 19.33 -33.00
C ALA A 184 3.87 19.21 -32.97
N LEU A 185 3.26 18.54 -33.96
CA LEU A 185 1.82 18.31 -34.00
C LEU A 185 1.36 17.36 -32.89
N ASP A 186 2.12 16.30 -32.62
CA ASP A 186 1.83 15.36 -31.55
C ASP A 186 1.98 16.02 -30.16
N ALA A 187 3.01 16.85 -29.98
CA ALA A 187 3.16 17.68 -28.79
C ALA A 187 1.96 18.63 -28.62
N VAL A 188 1.54 19.33 -29.67
CA VAL A 188 0.33 20.19 -29.64
C VAL A 188 -0.92 19.37 -29.32
N LYS A 189 -1.07 18.19 -29.92
CA LYS A 189 -2.18 17.26 -29.63
C LYS A 189 -2.20 16.86 -28.16
N SER A 190 -1.05 16.49 -27.58
CA SER A 190 -0.96 16.12 -26.17
C SER A 190 -1.36 17.27 -25.24
N VAL A 191 -0.96 18.51 -25.56
CA VAL A 191 -1.34 19.71 -24.82
C VAL A 191 -2.84 19.99 -24.97
N CYS A 192 -3.40 19.82 -26.16
CA CYS A 192 -4.83 19.99 -26.42
C CYS A 192 -5.66 18.96 -25.64
N MET A 193 -5.26 17.69 -25.66
CA MET A 193 -5.91 16.63 -24.89
C MET A 193 -5.88 16.90 -23.40
N ARG A 194 -4.73 17.38 -22.88
CA ARG A 194 -4.62 17.79 -21.47
C ARG A 194 -5.57 18.94 -21.13
N ARG A 195 -5.60 19.99 -21.96
CA ARG A 195 -6.53 21.12 -21.77
C ARG A 195 -7.99 20.68 -21.82
N GLN A 196 -8.34 19.84 -22.79
CA GLN A 196 -9.69 19.29 -22.89
C GLN A 196 -10.07 18.49 -21.64
N SER A 197 -9.15 17.71 -21.09
CA SER A 197 -9.39 16.98 -19.83
C SER A 197 -9.58 17.93 -18.64
N GLU A 198 -8.82 19.03 -18.58
CA GLU A 198 -8.97 20.06 -17.54
C GLU A 198 -10.31 20.81 -17.66
N GLU A 199 -10.73 21.16 -18.87
CA GLU A 199 -12.03 21.76 -19.15
C GLU A 199 -13.19 20.82 -18.83
N MET A 200 -13.06 19.52 -19.14
CA MET A 200 -14.05 18.52 -18.75
C MET A 200 -14.15 18.40 -17.24
N ALA A 201 -13.02 18.39 -16.51
CA ALA A 201 -13.02 18.33 -15.05
C ALA A 201 -13.75 19.54 -14.44
N THR A 202 -13.45 20.76 -14.88
CA THR A 202 -14.13 21.97 -14.37
C THR A 202 -15.61 22.00 -14.74
N THR A 203 -15.98 21.48 -15.92
CA THR A 203 -17.39 21.36 -16.33
C THR A 203 -18.15 20.37 -15.43
N ILE A 204 -17.53 19.25 -15.05
CA ILE A 204 -18.10 18.28 -14.13
C ILE A 204 -18.28 18.91 -12.74
N GLU A 205 -17.26 19.61 -12.22
CA GLU A 205 -17.35 20.32 -10.94
C GLU A 205 -18.53 21.32 -10.91
N ILE A 206 -18.66 22.16 -11.95
CA ILE A 206 -19.78 23.10 -12.08
C ILE A 206 -21.13 22.35 -12.21
N HIS A 207 -21.16 21.21 -12.88
CA HIS A 207 -22.38 20.42 -13.00
C HIS A 207 -22.80 19.84 -11.65
N ASP A 208 -21.86 19.31 -10.87
CA ASP A 208 -22.11 18.79 -9.53
C ASP A 208 -22.60 19.90 -8.58
N GLU A 209 -21.99 21.09 -8.64
CA GLU A 209 -22.46 22.27 -7.91
C GLU A 209 -23.90 22.66 -8.29
N ASN A 210 -24.24 22.61 -9.58
CA ASN A 210 -25.60 22.88 -10.04
C ASN A 210 -26.58 21.81 -9.55
N ILE A 211 -26.21 20.53 -9.55
CA ILE A 211 -27.06 19.45 -9.01
C ILE A 211 -27.36 19.71 -7.54
N GLU A 212 -26.36 20.05 -6.73
CA GLU A 212 -26.55 20.37 -5.32
C GLU A 212 -27.43 21.62 -5.12
N PHE A 213 -27.26 22.65 -5.94
CA PHE A 213 -28.15 23.81 -5.95
C PHE A 213 -29.60 23.45 -6.29
N PHE A 214 -29.83 22.63 -7.31
CA PHE A 214 -31.17 22.19 -7.68
C PHE A 214 -31.80 21.30 -6.61
N ARG A 215 -31.03 20.41 -5.98
CA ARG A 215 -31.48 19.62 -4.83
C ARG A 215 -31.94 20.51 -3.68
N PHE A 216 -31.15 21.54 -3.35
CA PHE A 216 -31.53 22.52 -2.34
C PHE A 216 -32.83 23.24 -2.72
N GLN A 217 -32.94 23.69 -3.98
CA GLN A 217 -34.13 24.37 -4.47
C GLN A 217 -35.38 23.48 -4.43
N ASP A 218 -35.27 22.20 -4.80
CA ASP A 218 -36.35 21.22 -4.74
C ASP A 218 -36.85 21.03 -3.30
N VAL A 219 -35.94 20.94 -2.33
CA VAL A 219 -36.29 20.89 -0.90
C VAL A 219 -37.03 22.16 -0.48
N CYS A 220 -36.59 23.35 -0.89
CA CYS A 220 -37.28 24.61 -0.61
C CYS A 220 -38.67 24.66 -1.23
N ILE A 221 -38.84 24.21 -2.49
CA ILE A 221 -40.12 24.16 -3.18
C ILE A 221 -41.09 23.22 -2.46
N VAL A 222 -40.62 22.04 -2.03
CA VAL A 222 -41.42 21.10 -1.23
C VAL A 222 -41.83 21.74 0.10
N GLY A 223 -40.92 22.44 0.78
CA GLY A 223 -41.22 23.20 1.99
C GLY A 223 -42.34 24.22 1.79
N LEU A 224 -42.19 25.10 0.78
CA LEU A 224 -43.20 26.12 0.45
C LEU A 224 -44.53 25.50 0.00
N ARG A 225 -44.50 24.36 -0.70
CA ARG A 225 -45.72 23.64 -1.10
C ARG A 225 -46.47 23.10 0.11
N ASN A 226 -45.77 22.61 1.13
CA ASN A 226 -46.38 22.17 2.37
C ASN A 226 -47.02 23.34 3.12
N GLU A 227 -46.32 24.47 3.24
CA GLU A 227 -46.87 25.69 3.86
C GLU A 227 -48.12 26.20 3.11
N LEU A 228 -48.07 26.22 1.77
CA LEU A 228 -49.22 26.60 0.94
C LEU A 228 -50.41 25.66 1.16
N ASN A 229 -50.14 24.35 1.26
CA ASN A 229 -51.17 23.36 1.50
C ASN A 229 -51.80 23.52 2.90
N ASP A 230 -51.01 23.85 3.91
CA ASP A 230 -51.49 24.12 5.27
C ASP A 230 -52.41 25.35 5.29
N VAL A 231 -52.02 26.43 4.61
CA VAL A 231 -52.84 27.63 4.48
C VAL A 231 -54.13 27.33 3.73
N ARG A 232 -54.06 26.55 2.64
CA ARG A 232 -55.24 26.13 1.87
C ARG A 232 -56.19 25.28 2.71
N CYS A 233 -55.68 24.33 3.49
CA CYS A 233 -56.50 23.51 4.38
C CYS A 233 -57.22 24.37 5.44
N LYS A 234 -56.54 25.37 6.02
CA LYS A 234 -57.15 26.34 6.95
C LYS A 234 -58.24 27.17 6.27
N TYR A 235 -57.99 27.64 5.05
CA TYR A 235 -58.98 28.36 4.25
C TYR A 235 -60.20 27.50 3.97
N ASP A 236 -60.01 26.25 3.51
CA ASP A 236 -61.10 25.32 3.21
C ASP A 236 -61.89 24.94 4.49
N GLU A 237 -61.25 24.89 5.65
CA GLU A 237 -61.93 24.73 6.94
C GLU A 237 -62.82 25.93 7.28
N VAL A 238 -62.28 27.16 7.17
CA VAL A 238 -63.04 28.39 7.42
C VAL A 238 -64.17 28.56 6.40
N SER A 239 -63.91 28.28 5.13
CA SER A 239 -64.89 28.33 4.04
C SER A 239 -66.04 27.34 4.28
N ARG A 240 -65.75 26.11 4.71
CA ARG A 240 -66.77 25.14 5.13
C ARG A 240 -67.62 25.65 6.30
N LYS A 241 -66.99 26.26 7.32
CA LYS A 241 -67.72 26.86 8.45
C LYS A 241 -68.61 28.02 7.99
N ASN A 242 -68.10 28.89 7.10
CA ASN A 242 -68.86 30.01 6.56
C ASN A 242 -70.07 29.54 5.75
N LEU A 243 -69.88 28.56 4.86
CA LEU A 243 -70.99 27.98 4.09
C LEU A 243 -72.05 27.37 5.01
N ALA A 244 -71.65 26.67 6.07
CA ALA A 244 -72.60 26.14 7.05
C ALA A 244 -73.40 27.26 7.73
N THR A 245 -72.77 28.39 8.07
CA THR A 245 -73.49 29.55 8.62
C THR A 245 -74.37 30.24 7.60
N GLU A 246 -73.97 30.34 6.33
CA GLU A 246 -74.78 30.90 5.25
C GLU A 246 -76.05 30.07 5.04
N VAL A 247 -75.94 28.74 5.03
CA VAL A 247 -77.10 27.84 4.96
C VAL A 247 -78.05 28.08 6.13
N LEU A 248 -77.53 28.19 7.36
CA LEU A 248 -78.35 28.49 8.54
C LEU A 248 -79.03 29.86 8.45
N ILE A 249 -78.34 30.89 7.96
CA ILE A 249 -78.92 32.22 7.74
C ILE A 249 -80.02 32.14 6.68
N GLN A 250 -79.78 31.45 5.57
CA GLN A 250 -80.76 31.28 4.51
C GLN A 250 -82.02 30.57 5.02
N ASP A 251 -81.87 29.55 5.87
CA ASP A 251 -83.00 28.88 6.53
C ASP A 251 -83.80 29.82 7.45
N ILE A 252 -83.13 30.72 8.15
CA ILE A 252 -83.78 31.73 9.01
C ILE A 252 -84.54 32.73 8.14
N VAL A 253 -83.92 33.22 7.06
CA VAL A 253 -84.55 34.15 6.11
C VAL A 253 -85.76 33.51 5.44
N ASN A 254 -85.65 32.27 4.97
CA ASN A 254 -86.76 31.53 4.36
C ASN A 254 -87.91 31.37 5.37
N ARG A 255 -87.63 30.99 6.61
CA ARG A 255 -88.65 30.90 7.67
C ARG A 255 -89.28 32.26 7.96
N ALA A 256 -88.49 33.33 8.05
CA ALA A 256 -89.00 34.68 8.25
C ALA A 256 -89.92 35.13 7.10
N HIS A 257 -89.55 34.80 5.86
CA HIS A 257 -90.36 35.06 4.68
C HIS A 257 -91.69 34.27 4.71
N GLU A 258 -91.66 32.98 5.07
CA GLU A 258 -92.88 32.19 5.28
C GLU A 258 -93.82 32.83 6.31
N TYR A 259 -93.28 33.31 7.44
CA TYR A 259 -94.06 34.03 8.44
C TYR A 259 -94.63 35.34 7.89
N SER A 260 -93.83 36.12 7.14
CA SER A 260 -94.28 37.35 6.49
C SER A 260 -95.45 37.09 5.54
N VAL A 261 -95.34 36.08 4.67
CA VAL A 261 -96.40 35.70 3.73
C VAL A 261 -97.68 35.29 4.47
N ARG A 262 -97.58 34.55 5.58
CA ARG A 262 -98.76 34.20 6.40
C ARG A 262 -99.40 35.44 7.03
N VAL A 263 -98.60 36.36 7.55
CA VAL A 263 -99.09 37.63 8.12
C VAL A 263 -99.78 38.47 7.04
N GLU A 264 -99.18 38.59 5.86
CA GLU A 264 -99.78 39.28 4.71
C GLU A 264 -101.07 38.61 4.24
N SER A 265 -101.13 37.28 4.20
CA SER A 265 -102.35 36.54 3.88
C SER A 265 -103.47 36.81 4.89
N CYS A 266 -103.16 36.82 6.19
CA CYS A 266 -104.11 37.23 7.23
C CYS A 266 -104.56 38.69 7.04
N HIS A 267 -103.65 39.62 6.77
CA HIS A 267 -103.99 41.01 6.47
C HIS A 267 -104.91 41.12 5.26
N PHE A 268 -104.63 40.38 4.17
CA PHE A 268 -105.47 40.33 2.98
C PHE A 268 -106.87 39.79 3.29
N MET A 269 -106.99 38.73 4.09
CA MET A 269 -108.29 38.18 4.50
C MET A 269 -109.08 39.16 5.38
N ILE A 270 -108.42 39.83 6.33
CA ILE A 270 -109.03 40.87 7.15
C ILE A 270 -109.55 42.00 6.26
N ASP A 271 -108.75 42.44 5.29
CA ASP A 271 -109.15 43.46 4.32
C ASP A 271 -110.33 43.00 3.45
N ALA A 272 -110.33 41.75 2.99
CA ALA A 272 -111.41 41.18 2.20
C ALA A 272 -112.72 41.12 3.00
N ILE A 273 -112.67 40.64 4.25
CA ILE A 273 -113.83 40.60 5.15
C ILE A 273 -114.34 42.01 5.47
N TYR A 274 -113.43 42.96 5.75
CA TYR A 274 -113.77 44.35 6.00
C TYR A 274 -114.51 44.96 4.79
N ARG A 275 -113.96 44.80 3.57
CA ARG A 275 -114.60 45.28 2.33
C ARG A 275 -115.96 44.62 2.11
N TYR A 276 -116.10 43.33 2.38
CA TYR A 276 -117.38 42.63 2.27
C TYR A 276 -118.44 43.19 3.23
N ILE A 277 -118.06 43.46 4.49
CA ILE A 277 -118.96 44.06 5.48
C ILE A 277 -119.34 45.49 5.10
N CYS A 278 -118.39 46.30 4.63
CA CYS A 278 -118.65 47.66 4.12
C CYS A 278 -119.60 47.65 2.91
N GLN A 279 -119.40 46.74 1.95
CA GLN A 279 -120.30 46.56 0.80
C GLN A 279 -121.72 46.16 1.23
N ARG A 280 -121.87 45.21 2.16
CA ARG A 280 -123.19 44.80 2.68
C ARG A 280 -123.90 45.92 3.44
N ARG A 281 -123.16 46.76 4.16
CA ARG A 281 -123.73 47.90 4.92
C ARG A 281 -123.88 49.19 4.11
N LYS A 282 -123.42 49.23 2.84
CA LYS A 282 -123.39 50.43 1.99
C LYS A 282 -122.64 51.62 2.63
N VAL A 283 -121.60 51.36 3.40
CA VAL A 283 -120.76 52.41 4.03
C VAL A 283 -119.50 52.60 3.15
N PRO A 284 -119.08 53.86 2.86
CA PRO A 284 -117.87 54.11 2.09
C PRO A 284 -116.62 53.53 2.80
N ILE A 285 -115.68 53.04 2.00
CA ILE A 285 -114.44 52.42 2.50
C ILE A 285 -113.46 53.56 2.85
N GLU A 286 -113.50 54.04 4.10
CA GLU A 286 -112.71 55.22 4.53
C GLU A 286 -111.35 54.87 5.16
N LEU A 287 -111.11 53.61 5.55
CA LEU A 287 -109.88 53.20 6.24
C LEU A 287 -108.73 52.89 5.26
N LEU A 288 -107.55 53.42 5.57
CA LEU A 288 -106.32 53.23 4.79
C LEU A 288 -105.86 51.75 4.83
N LYS A 289 -105.13 51.31 3.79
CA LYS A 289 -104.64 49.93 3.67
C LYS A 289 -103.77 49.48 4.86
N SER A 290 -103.08 50.39 5.54
CA SER A 290 -102.11 50.10 6.61
C SER A 290 -102.71 49.88 8.02
N ASP A 291 -103.91 50.38 8.32
CA ASP A 291 -104.48 50.31 9.67
C ASP A 291 -105.33 49.04 9.88
N ILE A 292 -104.64 47.91 10.01
CA ILE A 292 -105.26 46.59 10.17
C ILE A 292 -106.03 46.48 11.50
N GLN A 293 -105.52 47.08 12.57
CA GLN A 293 -106.16 47.02 13.89
C GLN A 293 -107.54 47.70 13.90
N ALA A 294 -107.66 48.88 13.29
CA ALA A 294 -108.93 49.59 13.16
C ALA A 294 -109.95 48.80 12.33
N LYS A 295 -109.49 48.10 11.28
CA LYS A 295 -110.35 47.22 10.47
C LYS A 295 -110.84 46.01 11.26
N ILE A 296 -109.97 45.36 12.05
CA ILE A 296 -110.36 44.26 12.93
C ILE A 296 -111.38 44.74 13.97
N ASP A 297 -111.18 45.90 14.59
CA ASP A 297 -112.10 46.42 15.61
C ASP A 297 -113.46 46.80 15.00
N CYS A 298 -113.50 47.28 13.76
CA CYS A 298 -114.75 47.46 13.01
C CYS A 298 -115.44 46.11 12.70
N ILE A 299 -114.69 45.09 12.28
CA ILE A 299 -115.21 43.72 12.08
C ILE A 299 -115.76 43.16 13.40
N LYS A 300 -115.05 43.32 14.53
CA LYS A 300 -115.49 42.85 15.85
C LYS A 300 -116.73 43.59 16.34
N SER A 301 -116.80 44.91 16.17
CA SER A 301 -117.96 45.71 16.56
C SER A 301 -119.19 45.33 15.75
N THR A 302 -119.04 45.13 14.44
CA THR A 302 -120.13 44.68 13.57
C THR A 302 -120.58 43.25 13.93
N LEU A 303 -119.67 42.28 14.04
CA LEU A 303 -119.99 40.92 14.48
C LEU A 303 -120.62 40.88 15.89
N GLY A 304 -120.13 41.69 16.83
CA GLY A 304 -120.73 41.84 18.16
C GLY A 304 -122.14 42.43 18.12
N GLY A 305 -122.41 43.32 17.16
CA GLY A 305 -123.76 43.78 16.84
C GLY A 305 -124.65 42.64 16.32
N TRP A 306 -124.17 41.83 15.37
CA TRP A 306 -124.88 40.65 14.87
C TRP A 306 -125.10 39.59 15.95
N ALA A 307 -124.11 39.34 16.82
CA ALA A 307 -124.22 38.39 17.92
C ALA A 307 -125.27 38.85 18.95
N LYS A 308 -125.36 40.16 19.24
CA LYS A 308 -126.42 40.72 20.08
C LYS A 308 -127.81 40.56 19.45
N ILE A 309 -127.91 40.65 18.12
CA ILE A 309 -129.15 40.38 17.38
C ILE A 309 -129.50 38.89 17.44
N LEU A 310 -128.52 37.98 17.29
CA LEU A 310 -128.72 36.54 17.34
C LEU A 310 -129.12 36.03 18.74
N THR A 311 -128.51 36.58 19.81
CA THR A 311 -128.90 36.28 21.20
C THR A 311 -130.30 36.77 21.56
N ASN A 312 -130.88 37.69 20.77
CA ASN A 312 -132.26 38.13 20.91
C ASN A 312 -133.25 37.29 20.07
N THR A 313 -132.75 36.35 19.25
CA THR A 313 -133.56 35.51 18.36
C THR A 313 -133.47 34.00 18.64
N GLU A 314 -132.63 33.55 19.59
CA GLU A 314 -132.64 32.14 20.03
C GLU A 314 -133.39 31.94 21.37
N PRO A 315 -134.38 31.02 21.43
CA PRO A 315 -135.06 30.66 22.66
C PRO A 315 -134.20 29.76 23.56
N LYS A 316 -134.25 30.04 24.87
CA LYS A 316 -133.60 29.24 25.93
C LYS A 316 -133.92 27.75 25.79
N THR A 317 -132.92 26.90 25.58
CA THR A 317 -132.98 25.50 25.99
C THR A 317 -131.73 25.10 26.79
N LYS A 318 -131.98 24.48 27.95
CA LYS A 318 -130.99 24.01 28.92
C LYS A 318 -130.51 22.60 28.56
N LYS A 319 -129.31 22.25 29.09
CA LYS A 319 -128.68 20.92 29.33
C LYS A 319 -127.69 20.49 28.22
N LYS A 320 -126.51 19.90 28.46
CA LYS A 320 -125.81 19.36 29.66
C LYS A 320 -124.31 19.16 29.28
N LYS A 321 -123.40 19.25 30.27
CA LYS A 321 -121.97 18.89 30.14
C LYS A 321 -121.77 17.36 29.97
N PRO A 322 -120.68 16.94 29.30
CA PRO A 322 -119.63 16.12 29.93
C PRO A 322 -118.24 16.78 29.72
N LYS A 323 -117.39 17.05 30.71
CA LYS A 323 -116.50 16.14 31.48
C LYS A 323 -115.91 14.99 30.65
N HIS A 324 -114.69 15.13 30.11
CA HIS A 324 -113.47 14.57 30.73
C HIS A 324 -112.19 14.71 29.87
N LYS A 325 -111.06 14.92 30.58
CA LYS A 325 -109.69 14.36 30.42
C LYS A 325 -109.05 14.50 29.02
N GLY A 326 -107.97 15.24 28.83
CA GLY A 326 -106.74 15.21 29.63
C GLY A 326 -105.69 14.38 28.89
N LYS A 327 -104.63 15.05 28.41
CA LYS A 327 -103.25 14.63 28.10
C LYS A 327 -102.72 15.63 27.06
N SER A 328 -101.91 16.63 27.43
CA SER A 328 -100.48 16.48 27.71
C SER A 328 -99.83 15.50 26.73
N PHE A 329 -99.15 16.01 25.71
CA PHE A 329 -97.80 15.56 25.41
C PHE A 329 -96.97 16.69 24.79
N PHE A 330 -96.13 17.23 25.67
CA PHE A 330 -94.88 17.88 25.35
C PHE A 330 -93.92 16.80 24.84
N THR A 331 -93.43 16.91 23.61
CA THR A 331 -92.11 16.39 23.19
C THR A 331 -91.69 17.26 22.00
N ALA A 332 -90.87 18.28 22.27
CA ALA A 332 -89.43 18.18 22.13
C ALA A 332 -89.00 18.20 20.66
N ARG A 333 -88.55 19.38 20.25
CA ARG A 333 -87.43 19.51 19.31
C ARG A 333 -86.30 18.60 19.83
N ASN A 334 -85.97 17.56 19.07
CA ASN A 334 -84.66 16.95 19.02
C ASN A 334 -84.29 16.99 17.53
N THR A 335 -83.54 17.96 17.01
CA THR A 335 -82.07 18.00 17.07
C THR A 335 -81.47 16.62 17.30
N THR A 336 -81.38 15.84 16.23
CA THR A 336 -80.39 14.77 16.05
C THR A 336 -79.96 14.71 14.58
N LEU A 337 -79.06 15.61 14.20
CA LEU A 337 -77.82 15.15 13.58
C LEU A 337 -76.88 14.83 14.78
N PRO A 338 -76.02 13.81 14.77
CA PRO A 338 -75.42 13.17 13.61
C PRO A 338 -75.43 11.62 13.66
N LYS A 339 -75.36 10.97 12.49
CA LYS A 339 -74.65 9.69 12.38
C LYS A 339 -73.52 9.90 11.39
N GLU A 340 -72.35 10.07 11.98
CA GLU A 340 -71.07 9.83 11.35
C GLU A 340 -71.11 8.45 10.69
N SER A 341 -71.21 8.42 9.37
CA SER A 341 -70.67 7.31 8.61
C SER A 341 -69.14 7.44 8.69
N VAL A 342 -68.58 6.77 9.69
CA VAL A 342 -67.17 6.39 9.73
C VAL A 342 -66.89 5.55 8.48
N VAL A 343 -66.50 6.22 7.40
CA VAL A 343 -65.79 5.56 6.30
C VAL A 343 -64.35 5.46 6.75
N MET A 344 -64.03 4.28 7.24
CA MET A 344 -62.67 3.76 7.36
C MET A 344 -61.93 3.98 6.04
N TRP A 345 -61.07 4.98 6.01
CA TRP A 345 -59.90 4.95 5.13
C TRP A 345 -58.80 4.30 5.94
N GLU A 346 -58.62 3.00 5.70
CA GLU A 346 -57.43 2.28 6.12
C GLU A 346 -56.18 3.04 5.67
N LYS A 347 -55.40 3.49 6.64
CA LYS A 347 -53.99 3.80 6.44
C LYS A 347 -53.30 2.50 6.06
N LYS A 348 -53.03 2.31 4.76
CA LYS A 348 -51.86 1.53 4.34
C LYS A 348 -50.62 2.35 4.69
N THR A 349 -50.08 2.11 5.87
CA THR A 349 -48.68 2.39 6.17
C THR A 349 -47.83 1.51 5.26
N ALA A 350 -47.17 2.13 4.28
CA ALA A 350 -46.04 1.52 3.60
C ALA A 350 -44.84 1.65 4.54
N ASP A 351 -44.32 0.51 4.98
CA ASP A 351 -43.02 0.38 5.65
C ASP A 351 -41.90 0.92 4.73
N PRO A 352 -40.96 1.73 5.24
CA PRO A 352 -39.69 1.95 4.58
C PRO A 352 -38.62 1.15 5.34
N THR A 353 -38.55 -0.17 5.13
CA THR A 353 -37.36 -0.96 5.50
C THR A 353 -37.33 -2.26 4.69
N LYS A 354 -36.55 -2.24 3.61
CA LYS A 354 -35.82 -3.37 2.98
C LYS A 354 -35.37 -2.91 1.59
N ILE A 355 -34.29 -2.15 1.55
CA ILE A 355 -33.35 -2.24 0.43
C ILE A 355 -32.31 -3.24 0.92
N SER A 356 -32.39 -4.42 0.32
CA SER A 356 -31.44 -5.49 0.43
C SER A 356 -30.08 -5.02 -0.05
N ASP A 357 -29.10 -5.20 0.83
CA ASP A 357 -27.73 -5.52 0.45
C ASP A 357 -27.77 -6.76 -0.47
N GLU A 358 -27.39 -6.60 -1.72
CA GLU A 358 -26.93 -7.66 -2.63
C GLU A 358 -26.42 -6.99 -3.91
N ASN A 359 -25.10 -6.73 -3.96
CA ASN A 359 -24.23 -6.84 -5.15
C ASN A 359 -22.84 -6.26 -4.82
N ASP A 360 -22.11 -6.96 -3.98
CA ASP A 360 -20.65 -7.09 -4.13
C ASP A 360 -20.42 -8.46 -4.77
N GLU A 361 -19.85 -8.47 -5.98
CA GLU A 361 -18.99 -9.52 -6.56
C GLU A 361 -19.08 -9.45 -8.10
N GLU A 362 -18.30 -8.56 -8.71
CA GLU A 362 -17.57 -8.98 -9.91
C GLU A 362 -16.22 -8.26 -9.96
N THR A 363 -15.25 -9.01 -9.48
CA THR A 363 -13.81 -8.81 -9.63
C THR A 363 -13.41 -8.67 -11.09
N ASN A 364 -12.69 -7.59 -11.38
CA ASN A 364 -11.29 -7.68 -11.77
C ASN A 364 -10.94 -8.69 -12.89
N GLN A 365 -10.89 -8.23 -14.14
CA GLN A 365 -10.01 -8.77 -15.18
C GLN A 365 -9.97 -7.82 -16.38
N LEU A 366 -8.90 -7.03 -16.50
CA LEU A 366 -8.02 -7.00 -17.68
C LEU A 366 -6.98 -5.90 -17.52
N SER A 367 -5.77 -6.36 -17.24
CA SER A 367 -4.50 -5.74 -17.63
C SER A 367 -4.30 -5.82 -19.14
#